data_AF-X6FU99-F1
#
_entry.id   AF-X6FU99-F1
#
_cell.length_a   1.000
_cell.length_b   1.000
_cell.length_c   1.000
_cell.angle_alpha   90.00
_cell.angle_beta   90.00
_cell.angle_gamma   90.00
#
_symmetry.space_group_name_H-M   'P 1'
#
loop_
_entity.id
_entity.type
_entity.pdbx_description
1 polymer ?
#
loop_
_entity_poly.entity_id
_entity_poly.type
_entity_poly.pdbx_seq_one_letter_code
_entity_poly.pdbx_strand_id
1 'polypeptide(L)'
;MNTARKYIVAGVSLVALSASVFSNSASVIEATRVKIASSSHREVGCSESTASFKTVIPNFEKLDTGFQGALAGIEVVVRERNGTASYGNLTFTDGGAAVTYNLRARGAGTRLRMPWGGGNVCQRAEGANISIEIFAHYKAGNA
;
A
#
# COMPACT_ATOMS: atom_id res chain seq x y z
N MET A 1 -48.15 -70.77 -13.75
CA MET A 1 -46.95 -71.41 -14.32
C MET A 1 -45.95 -70.33 -14.67
N ASN A 2 -44.74 -70.41 -14.11
CA ASN A 2 -43.43 -70.03 -14.68
C ASN A 2 -43.26 -68.61 -15.28
N THR A 3 -42.24 -67.80 -14.95
CA THR A 3 -40.98 -68.03 -14.23
C THR A 3 -40.37 -66.68 -13.85
N ALA A 4 -39.70 -66.64 -12.70
CA ALA A 4 -38.93 -65.52 -12.19
C ALA A 4 -37.57 -65.31 -12.90
N ARG A 5 -37.08 -64.06 -12.90
CA ARG A 5 -35.66 -63.65 -12.91
C ARG A 5 -35.59 -62.30 -12.16
N LYS A 6 -35.30 -62.26 -10.85
CA LYS A 6 -33.97 -62.26 -10.18
C LYS A 6 -32.93 -61.32 -10.83
N TYR A 7 -32.74 -60.15 -10.22
CA TYR A 7 -31.43 -59.51 -10.06
C TYR A 7 -31.25 -59.07 -8.61
N ILE A 8 -30.01 -59.24 -8.16
CA ILE A 8 -29.50 -59.30 -6.79
C ILE A 8 -28.67 -58.04 -6.53
N VAL A 9 -28.94 -57.40 -5.39
CA VAL A 9 -28.02 -56.82 -4.37
C VAL A 9 -26.75 -56.08 -4.82
N ALA A 10 -26.56 -54.85 -4.30
CA ALA A 10 -25.42 -54.37 -3.48
C ALA A 10 -25.41 -52.82 -3.48
N GLY A 11 -25.47 -52.15 -2.32
CA GLY A 11 -24.30 -51.55 -1.66
C GLY A 11 -24.01 -50.16 -2.25
N VAL A 12 -23.97 -49.06 -1.51
CA VAL A 12 -22.90 -48.69 -0.56
C VAL A 12 -23.42 -47.57 0.37
N SER A 13 -23.19 -47.74 1.67
CA SER A 13 -23.40 -46.72 2.70
C SER A 13 -22.52 -45.49 2.47
N LEU A 14 -23.13 -44.31 2.45
CA LEU A 14 -22.42 -43.03 2.59
C LEU A 14 -21.98 -42.88 4.05
N VAL A 15 -20.71 -43.17 4.32
CA VAL A 15 -20.04 -42.77 5.57
C VAL A 15 -19.76 -41.28 5.45
N ALA A 16 -20.55 -40.47 6.14
CA ALA A 16 -20.27 -39.04 6.30
C ALA A 16 -19.07 -38.89 7.26
N LEU A 17 -17.87 -38.67 6.71
CA LEU A 17 -16.74 -38.16 7.49
C LEU A 17 -17.04 -36.71 7.87
N SER A 18 -17.54 -36.51 9.08
CA SER A 18 -17.54 -35.21 9.75
C SER A 18 -16.11 -34.85 10.12
N ALA A 19 -15.42 -34.14 9.22
CA ALA A 19 -14.16 -33.49 9.54
C ALA A 19 -14.43 -32.32 10.48
N SER A 20 -14.09 -32.50 11.76
CA SER A 20 -14.03 -31.43 12.75
C SER A 20 -12.95 -30.44 12.33
N VAL A 21 -13.39 -29.32 11.75
CA VAL A 21 -12.53 -28.18 11.48
C VAL A 21 -12.17 -27.57 12.83
N PHE A 22 -10.95 -27.82 13.30
CA PHE A 22 -10.38 -27.07 14.41
C PHE A 22 -10.23 -25.62 13.95
N SER A 23 -11.18 -24.77 14.36
CA SER A 23 -10.98 -23.33 14.38
C SER A 23 -9.86 -23.04 15.36
N ASN A 24 -8.61 -23.09 14.89
CA ASN A 24 -7.52 -22.42 15.56
C ASN A 24 -7.84 -20.92 15.51
N SER A 25 -8.40 -20.42 16.60
CA SER A 25 -8.35 -19.00 16.93
C SER A 25 -6.88 -18.66 17.14
N ALA A 26 -6.14 -18.48 16.05
CA ALA A 26 -4.85 -17.83 16.09
C ALA A 26 -5.12 -16.46 16.71
N SER A 27 -4.66 -16.25 17.95
CA SER A 27 -4.65 -14.93 18.54
C SER A 27 -3.90 -14.06 17.55
N VAL A 28 -4.62 -13.16 16.86
CA VAL A 28 -4.00 -12.14 16.03
C VAL A 28 -3.24 -11.29 17.01
N ILE A 29 -1.96 -11.58 17.17
CA ILE A 29 -1.09 -10.72 17.94
C ILE A 29 -0.96 -9.46 17.09
N GLU A 30 -1.69 -8.43 17.50
CA GLU A 30 -1.87 -7.21 16.73
C GLU A 30 -0.48 -6.63 16.44
N ALA A 31 -0.07 -6.64 15.17
CA ALA A 31 1.19 -6.06 14.76
C ALA A 31 1.22 -4.60 15.23
N THR A 32 2.28 -4.22 15.95
CA THR A 32 2.38 -2.85 16.45
C THR A 32 2.58 -1.92 15.27
N ARG A 33 1.58 -1.10 14.96
CA ARG A 33 1.61 -0.10 13.89
C ARG A 33 2.17 1.22 14.43
N VAL A 34 3.33 1.64 13.92
CA VAL A 34 4.04 2.85 14.39
C VAL A 34 4.22 3.83 13.24
N LYS A 35 3.81 5.09 13.43
CA LYS A 35 4.11 6.16 12.46
C LYS A 35 5.60 6.48 12.52
N ILE A 36 6.31 6.33 11.41
CA ILE A 36 7.75 6.57 11.31
C ILE A 36 8.11 7.81 10.48
N ALA A 37 7.19 8.30 9.64
CA ALA A 37 7.37 9.58 8.94
C ALA A 37 6.05 10.26 8.57
N SER A 38 6.18 11.56 8.32
CA SER A 38 5.19 12.41 7.67
C SER A 38 5.95 13.27 6.66
N SER A 39 5.52 13.28 5.40
CA SER A 39 6.19 14.07 4.36
C SER A 39 5.17 14.67 3.42
N SER A 40 5.44 15.90 3.02
CA SER A 40 4.57 16.65 2.13
C SER A 40 5.39 17.34 1.05
N HIS A 41 4.79 17.48 -0.13
CA HIS A 41 5.35 18.25 -1.22
C HIS A 41 4.28 19.09 -1.89
N ARG A 42 4.65 20.28 -2.36
CA ARG A 42 3.72 21.22 -2.99
C ARG A 42 4.40 21.95 -4.14
N GLU A 43 3.65 22.13 -5.21
CA GLU A 43 4.01 23.00 -6.32
C GLU A 43 2.88 23.99 -6.63
N VAL A 44 3.24 25.10 -7.27
CA VAL A 44 2.30 26.16 -7.66
C VAL A 44 2.52 26.59 -9.11
N GLY A 45 1.50 27.19 -9.69
CA GLY A 45 1.63 27.72 -11.05
C GLY A 45 1.80 26.62 -12.09
N CYS A 46 2.80 26.78 -12.93
CA CYS A 46 3.11 25.89 -14.04
C CYS A 46 4.37 25.07 -13.78
N SER A 47 4.81 25.04 -12.52
CA SER A 47 5.99 24.31 -12.07
C SER A 47 5.65 22.86 -11.80
N GLU A 48 6.65 22.02 -11.98
CA GLU A 48 6.62 20.62 -11.62
C GLU A 48 7.95 20.31 -10.96
N SER A 49 7.88 19.63 -9.82
CA SER A 49 9.08 19.13 -9.17
C SER A 49 8.79 17.83 -8.42
N THR A 50 9.87 17.16 -8.06
CA THR A 50 9.85 15.95 -7.26
C THR A 50 10.77 16.15 -6.07
N ALA A 51 10.26 15.87 -4.88
CA ALA A 51 11.03 15.83 -3.65
C ALA A 51 11.30 14.36 -3.27
N SER A 52 12.57 14.04 -2.99
CA SER A 52 12.98 12.72 -2.55
C SER A 52 13.19 12.71 -1.04
N PHE A 53 12.71 11.68 -0.38
CA PHE A 53 12.77 11.51 1.06
C PHE A 53 13.40 10.18 1.40
N LYS A 54 14.02 10.13 2.58
CA LYS A 54 14.55 8.92 3.20
C LYS A 54 14.06 8.87 4.64
N THR A 55 13.44 7.76 5.01
CA THR A 55 12.92 7.54 6.36
C THR A 55 13.61 6.32 6.95
N VAL A 56 14.23 6.50 8.12
CA VAL A 56 14.82 5.41 8.89
C VAL A 56 13.70 4.59 9.53
N ILE A 57 13.81 3.27 9.46
CA ILE A 57 12.92 2.33 10.12
C ILE A 57 13.56 1.94 11.45
N PRO A 58 12.99 2.34 12.60
CA PRO A 58 13.52 1.91 13.89
C PRO A 58 13.31 0.40 14.05
N ASN A 59 14.28 -0.31 14.63
CA ASN A 59 14.23 -1.76 14.86
C ASN A 59 13.76 -2.57 13.63
N PHE A 60 14.29 -2.27 12.44
CA PHE A 60 13.85 -2.86 11.17
C PHE A 60 13.93 -4.40 11.14
N GLU A 61 14.78 -4.99 11.95
CA GLU A 61 14.89 -6.44 12.16
C GLU A 61 13.62 -7.08 12.76
N LYS A 62 12.77 -6.27 13.40
CA LYS A 62 11.48 -6.70 13.97
C LYS A 62 10.29 -6.41 13.06
N LEU A 63 10.53 -5.89 11.86
CA LEU A 63 9.46 -5.55 10.92
C LEU A 63 8.66 -6.81 10.55
N ASP A 64 7.34 -6.68 10.54
CA ASP A 64 6.45 -7.74 10.09
C ASP A 64 6.39 -7.77 8.57
N THR A 65 7.31 -8.52 7.97
CA THR A 65 7.34 -8.73 6.51
C THR A 65 6.14 -9.53 5.98
N GLY A 66 5.30 -10.09 6.85
CA GLY A 66 4.03 -10.72 6.46
C GLY A 66 2.94 -9.70 6.13
N PHE A 67 3.01 -8.50 6.72
CA PHE A 67 2.06 -7.43 6.44
C PHE A 67 2.19 -6.93 5.00
N GLN A 68 1.08 -6.99 4.25
CA GLN A 68 0.99 -6.63 2.84
C GLN A 68 0.66 -5.13 2.68
N GLY A 69 1.67 -4.29 2.87
CA GLY A 69 1.59 -2.85 2.68
C GLY A 69 2.05 -2.38 1.30
N ALA A 70 2.48 -1.12 1.22
CA ALA A 70 3.14 -0.58 0.02
C ALA A 70 4.53 -1.22 -0.17
N LEU A 71 5.17 -1.61 0.92
CA LEU A 71 6.23 -2.62 0.97
C LEU A 71 5.89 -3.62 2.09
N ALA A 72 6.56 -4.77 2.11
CA ALA A 72 6.41 -5.74 3.19
C ALA A 72 6.68 -5.08 4.55
N GLY A 73 5.70 -5.04 5.45
CA GLY A 73 5.81 -4.37 6.75
C GLY A 73 5.71 -2.84 6.74
N ILE A 74 5.55 -2.19 5.58
CA ILE A 74 5.45 -0.73 5.46
C ILE A 74 4.14 -0.34 4.81
N GLU A 75 3.35 0.45 5.53
CA GLU A 75 2.11 1.06 5.04
C GLU A 75 2.37 2.53 4.69
N VAL A 76 1.79 2.99 3.57
CA VAL A 76 1.79 4.40 3.21
C VAL A 76 0.35 4.89 3.17
N VAL A 77 0.06 5.94 3.95
CA VAL A 77 -1.25 6.58 4.00
C VAL A 77 -1.15 7.95 3.35
N VAL A 78 -1.97 8.19 2.32
CA VAL A 78 -2.10 9.52 1.73
C VAL A 78 -3.09 10.33 2.57
N ARG A 79 -2.61 11.42 3.18
CA ARG A 79 -3.43 12.31 4.02
C ARG A 79 -4.07 13.42 3.22
N GLU A 80 -3.34 13.99 2.29
CA GLU A 80 -3.82 15.04 1.42
C GLU A 80 -3.29 14.80 0.02
N ARG A 81 -4.14 15.02 -0.98
CA ARG A 81 -3.75 15.02 -2.39
C ARG A 81 -4.68 15.94 -3.16
N ASN A 82 -4.16 16.98 -3.78
CA ASN A 82 -4.89 17.82 -4.72
C ASN A 82 -4.10 18.03 -6.02
N GLY A 83 -4.82 18.42 -7.08
CA GLY A 83 -4.23 18.67 -8.39
C GLY A 83 -3.49 17.45 -8.96
N THR A 84 -2.42 17.71 -9.71
CA THR A 84 -1.58 16.65 -10.29
C THR A 84 -0.44 16.32 -9.33
N ALA A 85 -0.72 15.49 -8.32
CA ALA A 85 0.27 15.04 -7.35
C ALA A 85 0.24 13.52 -7.12
N SER A 86 1.41 12.94 -6.90
CA SER A 86 1.60 11.50 -6.72
C SER A 86 2.79 11.19 -5.81
N TYR A 87 2.82 9.97 -5.26
CA TYR A 87 3.99 9.40 -4.61
C TYR A 87 4.43 8.14 -5.36
N GLY A 88 5.71 7.79 -5.28
CA GLY A 88 6.26 6.62 -5.94
C GLY A 88 7.71 6.35 -5.57
N ASN A 89 8.33 5.41 -6.29
CA ASN A 89 9.71 4.97 -6.06
C ASN A 89 10.00 4.54 -4.60
N LEU A 90 8.99 3.94 -3.97
CA LEU A 90 9.09 3.42 -2.60
C LEU A 90 9.98 2.17 -2.63
N THR A 91 11.12 2.19 -1.95
CA THR A 91 12.05 1.05 -1.91
C THR A 91 12.79 0.99 -0.58
N PHE A 92 13.17 -0.22 -0.16
CA PHE A 92 14.11 -0.40 0.94
C PHE A 92 15.52 0.04 0.49
N THR A 93 16.24 0.67 1.42
CA THR A 93 17.65 1.06 1.30
C THR A 93 18.39 0.71 2.60
N ASP A 94 19.71 0.89 2.62
CA ASP A 94 20.56 0.61 3.80
C ASP A 94 20.35 -0.81 4.37
N GLY A 95 20.24 -1.82 3.50
CA GLY A 95 20.00 -3.20 3.91
C GLY A 95 18.63 -3.46 4.55
N GLY A 96 17.65 -2.56 4.35
CA GLY A 96 16.31 -2.66 4.94
C GLY A 96 16.07 -1.71 6.10
N ALA A 97 17.10 -1.01 6.60
CA ALA A 97 16.99 -0.08 7.72
C ALA A 97 16.35 1.27 7.37
N ALA A 98 16.09 1.53 6.08
CA ALA A 98 15.43 2.75 5.64
C ALA A 98 14.55 2.51 4.42
N VAL A 99 13.59 3.40 4.20
CA VAL A 99 12.78 3.48 2.97
C VAL A 99 13.06 4.81 2.29
N THR A 100 13.30 4.78 0.98
CA THR A 100 13.32 5.98 0.14
C THR A 100 12.06 6.05 -0.71
N TYR A 101 11.64 7.28 -1.02
CA TYR A 101 10.44 7.55 -1.82
C TYR A 101 10.45 8.96 -2.38
N ASN A 102 9.63 9.16 -3.40
CA ASN A 102 9.46 10.43 -4.07
C ASN A 102 8.04 10.92 -3.94
N LEU A 103 7.88 12.23 -3.68
CA LEU A 103 6.62 12.95 -3.83
C LEU A 103 6.75 13.90 -5.01
N ARG A 104 5.84 13.78 -5.98
CA ARG A 104 5.78 14.62 -7.17
C ARG A 104 4.54 15.49 -7.11
N ALA A 105 4.70 16.78 -7.41
CA ALA A 105 3.60 17.71 -7.56
C ALA A 105 3.81 18.52 -8.83
N ARG A 106 2.71 18.78 -9.54
CA ARG A 106 2.66 19.64 -10.72
C ARG A 106 1.51 20.60 -10.57
N GLY A 107 1.81 21.90 -10.53
CA GLY A 107 0.79 22.93 -10.52
C GLY A 107 -0.10 22.84 -11.78
N ALA A 108 -1.38 23.17 -11.64
CA ALA A 108 -2.37 23.03 -12.72
C ALA A 108 -2.42 24.24 -13.67
N GLY A 109 -1.45 25.15 -13.55
CA GLY A 109 -1.35 26.33 -14.40
C GLY A 109 -1.06 25.99 -15.86
N THR A 110 -1.56 26.85 -16.74
CA THR A 110 -1.33 26.75 -18.18
C THR A 110 -0.25 27.74 -18.61
N ARG A 111 0.82 27.26 -19.26
CA ARG A 111 1.82 28.14 -19.86
C ARG A 111 1.26 28.72 -21.16
N LEU A 112 1.14 30.05 -21.19
CA LEU A 112 0.77 30.79 -22.39
C LEU A 112 1.99 31.53 -22.95
N ARG A 113 2.17 31.44 -24.26
CA ARG A 113 3.16 32.23 -24.99
C ARG A 113 2.56 33.60 -25.32
N MET A 114 3.24 34.69 -24.95
CA MET A 114 2.74 36.02 -25.27
C MET A 114 2.95 36.38 -26.74
N PRO A 115 1.94 36.91 -27.44
CA PRO A 115 2.01 37.17 -28.87
C PRO A 115 2.93 38.34 -29.25
N TRP A 116 3.21 39.27 -28.32
CA TRP A 116 4.01 40.47 -28.58
C TRP A 116 5.52 40.32 -28.29
N GLY A 117 6.00 39.09 -28.05
CA GLY A 117 7.37 38.86 -27.57
C GLY A 117 7.52 39.21 -26.08
N GLY A 118 8.29 38.42 -25.33
CA GLY A 118 8.44 38.60 -23.87
C GLY A 118 8.41 37.31 -23.02
N GLY A 119 8.37 36.13 -23.66
CA GLY A 119 8.43 34.84 -22.96
C GLY A 119 7.06 34.21 -22.66
N ASN A 120 7.05 33.28 -21.70
CA ASN A 120 5.86 32.53 -21.31
C ASN A 120 5.34 33.04 -19.96
N VAL A 121 4.03 33.23 -19.85
CA VAL A 121 3.34 33.53 -18.58
C VAL A 121 2.56 32.32 -18.12
N CYS A 122 2.44 32.14 -16.80
CA CYS A 122 1.60 31.10 -16.24
C CYS A 122 0.22 31.65 -15.91
N GLN A 123 -0.82 31.12 -16.55
CA GLN A 123 -2.22 31.47 -16.28
C GLN A 123 -2.83 30.45 -15.32
N ARG A 124 -3.71 30.92 -14.41
CA ARG A 124 -4.40 30.11 -13.38
C ARG A 124 -3.42 29.33 -12.50
N ALA A 125 -2.74 30.04 -11.60
CA ALA A 125 -1.68 29.46 -10.76
C ALA A 125 -2.19 28.55 -9.63
N GLU A 126 -3.06 27.61 -9.95
CA GLU A 126 -3.55 26.58 -9.03
C GLU A 126 -2.39 25.68 -8.58
N GLY A 127 -2.37 25.37 -7.29
CA GLY A 127 -1.35 24.51 -6.70
C GLY A 127 -1.69 23.03 -6.82
N ALA A 128 -0.67 22.20 -6.65
CA ALA A 128 -0.82 20.78 -6.37
C ALA A 128 -0.04 20.45 -5.10
N ASN A 129 -0.61 19.61 -4.24
CA ASN A 129 0.02 19.16 -3.02
C ASN A 129 -0.22 17.67 -2.81
N ILE A 130 0.70 17.06 -2.08
CA ILE A 130 0.54 15.72 -1.56
C ILE A 130 1.18 15.66 -0.17
N SER A 131 0.51 14.98 0.75
CA SER A 131 1.01 14.64 2.07
C SER A 131 0.79 13.16 2.30
N ILE A 132 1.86 12.46 2.72
CA ILE A 132 1.81 11.06 3.10
C ILE A 132 2.34 10.86 4.50
N GLU A 133 1.90 9.78 5.11
CA GLU A 133 2.45 9.23 6.34
C GLU A 133 2.93 7.80 6.09
N ILE A 134 4.05 7.44 6.71
CA ILE A 134 4.61 6.10 6.63
C ILE A 134 4.46 5.44 7.98
N PHE A 135 3.92 4.24 7.98
CA PHE A 135 3.79 3.40 9.16
C PHE A 135 4.60 2.11 8.98
N ALA A 136 5.34 1.74 10.01
CA ALA A 136 5.96 0.43 10.12
C ALA A 136 5.08 -0.49 10.97
N HIS A 137 4.91 -1.71 10.50
CA HIS A 137 4.24 -2.78 11.23
C HIS A 137 5.30 -3.71 11.79
N TYR A 138 5.32 -3.91 13.10
CA TYR A 138 6.26 -4.78 13.78
C TYR A 138 5.59 -6.07 14.22
N LYS A 139 6.34 -7.17 14.18
CA LYS A 139 5.88 -8.42 14.78
C LYS A 139 5.65 -8.19 16.26
N ALA A 140 4.55 -8.68 16.77
CA ALA A 140 4.35 -8.67 18.19
C ALA A 140 5.40 -9.57 18.85
N GLY A 141 6.16 -9.00 19.78
CA GLY A 141 7.15 -9.76 20.54
C GLY A 141 6.45 -10.70 21.51
N ASN A 142 6.91 -11.95 21.56
CA ASN A 142 6.79 -12.72 22.80
C ASN A 142 7.65 -11.97 23.82
N ALA A 143 7.01 -11.34 24.81
CA ALA A 143 7.69 -10.75 25.96
C ALA A 143 8.44 -11.82 26.76
#